data_AF-A0A496RNW9-F1
#
_entry.id   AF-A0A496RNW9-F1
#
_cell.length_a   1.000
_cell.length_b   1.000
_cell.length_c   1.000
_cell.angle_alpha   90.00
_cell.angle_beta   90.00
_cell.angle_gamma   90.00
#
_symmetry.space_group_name_H-M   'P 1'
#
loop_
_entity.id
_entity.type
_entity.pdbx_description
1 polymer ?
#
loop_
_entity_poly.entity_id
_entity_poly.type
_entity_poly.pdbx_seq_one_letter_code
_entity_poly.pdbx_strand_id
1 'polypeptide(L)'
;MRSQEVFNFQKKYRNDPVGFFTDCLDVEPKHIWSKMTEVLLSVRDNRKTAVKAGHSVSKSYSSGRLVLWFLYCFYPSTVITSAPSNTQVEEILWREIRDAHSKAKIPLGGNLTHTKLELAEKWFAYGFSTRPDTVTQQV
;
A
#
# COMPACT_ATOMS: atom_id res chain seq x y z
N MET A 1 7.98 10.19 15.63
CA MET A 1 7.94 8.94 16.42
C MET A 1 9.33 8.65 16.98
N ARG A 2 9.42 8.24 18.24
CA ARG A 2 10.71 7.91 18.90
C ARG A 2 11.23 6.60 18.29
N SER A 3 12.53 6.47 17.97
CA SER A 3 13.08 5.33 17.21
C SER A 3 12.70 3.94 17.76
N GLN A 4 12.47 3.83 19.07
CA GLN A 4 12.06 2.60 19.73
C GLN A 4 10.61 2.16 19.42
N GLU A 5 9.69 3.11 19.26
CA GLU A 5 8.28 2.83 18.97
C GLU A 5 8.11 2.27 17.56
N VAL A 6 8.82 2.86 16.60
CA VAL A 6 8.85 2.39 15.20
C VAL A 6 9.37 0.96 15.15
N PHE A 7 10.45 0.66 15.88
CA PHE A 7 11.01 -0.69 15.92
C PHE A 7 10.03 -1.72 16.48
N ASN A 8 9.36 -1.39 17.60
CA ASN A 8 8.37 -2.29 18.21
C ASN A 8 7.16 -2.52 17.29
N PHE A 9 6.69 -1.45 16.64
CA PHE A 9 5.60 -1.50 15.68
C PHE A 9 5.95 -2.42 14.50
N GLN A 10 7.14 -2.24 13.92
CA GLN A 10 7.63 -3.07 12.83
C GLN A 10 7.79 -4.52 13.25
N LYS A 11 8.36 -4.77 14.44
CA LYS A 11 8.52 -6.13 14.96
C LYS A 11 7.17 -6.85 15.10
N LYS A 12 6.11 -6.13 15.50
CA LYS A 12 4.75 -6.69 15.64
C LYS A 12 4.15 -7.07 14.28
N TYR A 13 4.17 -6.16 13.31
CA TYR A 13 3.39 -6.31 12.07
C TYR A 13 4.17 -6.77 10.84
N ARG A 14 5.50 -6.75 10.87
CA ARG A 14 6.34 -7.19 9.73
C ARG A 14 6.05 -8.63 9.30
N ASN A 15 5.74 -9.51 10.24
CA ASN A 15 5.41 -10.91 9.95
C ASN A 15 3.90 -11.20 9.95
N ASP A 16 3.08 -10.17 10.17
CA ASP A 16 1.63 -10.26 10.28
C ASP A 16 0.93 -9.15 9.48
N PRO A 17 0.91 -9.28 8.13
CA PRO A 17 0.21 -8.32 7.28
C PRO A 17 -1.30 -8.29 7.54
N VAL A 18 -1.90 -9.41 7.95
CA VAL A 18 -3.33 -9.47 8.25
C VAL A 18 -3.63 -8.67 9.52
N GLY A 19 -2.83 -8.86 10.57
CA GLY A 19 -2.91 -8.06 11.79
C GLY A 19 -2.71 -6.57 11.53
N PHE A 20 -1.81 -6.19 10.61
CA PHE A 20 -1.67 -4.78 10.22
C PHE A 20 -2.95 -4.22 9.60
N PHE A 21 -3.61 -4.98 8.72
CA PHE A 21 -4.86 -4.57 8.08
C PHE A 21 -5.96 -4.37 9.12
N THR A 22 -6.05 -5.24 10.12
CA THR A 22 -7.13 -5.19 11.12
C THR A 22 -6.84 -4.27 12.29
N ASP A 23 -5.59 -4.12 12.71
CA ASP A 23 -5.23 -3.35 13.90
C ASP A 23 -4.92 -1.90 13.54
N CYS A 24 -4.26 -1.66 12.40
CA CYS A 24 -3.74 -0.35 12.02
C CYS A 24 -4.60 0.35 10.97
N LEU A 25 -5.20 -0.42 10.05
CA LEU A 25 -5.99 0.12 8.96
C LEU A 25 -7.50 -0.02 9.21
N ASP A 26 -8.28 0.48 8.27
CA ASP A 26 -9.74 0.52 8.27
C ASP A 26 -10.42 -0.82 7.94
N VAL A 27 -9.71 -1.94 8.02
CA VAL A 27 -10.26 -3.26 7.68
C VAL A 27 -10.85 -3.92 8.91
N GLU A 28 -12.08 -4.41 8.79
CA GLU A 28 -12.68 -5.25 9.83
C GLU A 28 -12.30 -6.71 9.62
N PRO A 29 -12.02 -7.48 10.70
CA PRO A 29 -11.68 -8.90 10.60
C PRO A 29 -12.67 -9.73 9.78
N LYS A 30 -13.98 -9.42 9.87
CA LYS A 30 -15.05 -10.11 9.13
C LYS A 30 -14.97 -9.93 7.61
N HIS A 31 -14.29 -8.89 7.12
CA HIS A 31 -14.09 -8.61 5.70
C HIS A 31 -12.78 -9.25 5.18
N ILE A 32 -11.98 -9.86 6.06
CA ILE A 32 -10.81 -10.64 5.67
C ILE A 32 -11.26 -12.02 5.21
N TRP A 33 -11.19 -12.26 3.90
CA TRP A 33 -11.52 -13.55 3.29
C TRP A 33 -10.26 -14.33 2.91
N SER A 34 -10.41 -15.64 2.71
CA SER A 34 -9.31 -16.59 2.59
C SER A 34 -8.28 -16.24 1.51
N LYS A 35 -8.69 -15.81 0.31
CA LYS A 35 -7.75 -15.46 -0.75
C LYS A 35 -7.01 -14.15 -0.49
N MET A 36 -7.63 -13.20 0.19
CA MET A 36 -6.91 -11.99 0.58
C MET A 36 -5.79 -12.37 1.55
N THR A 37 -6.08 -13.21 2.54
CA THR A 37 -5.05 -13.77 3.43
C THR A 37 -3.97 -14.52 2.65
N GLU A 38 -4.34 -15.38 1.70
CA GLU A 38 -3.38 -16.13 0.87
C GLU A 38 -2.43 -15.19 0.10
N VAL A 39 -2.96 -14.11 -0.48
CA VAL A 39 -2.16 -13.09 -1.18
C VAL A 39 -1.23 -12.35 -0.21
N LEU A 40 -1.75 -11.90 0.95
CA LEU A 40 -0.96 -11.18 1.94
C LEU A 40 0.19 -12.03 2.48
N LEU A 41 -0.08 -13.30 2.82
CA LEU A 41 0.94 -14.24 3.28
C LEU A 41 1.92 -14.60 2.16
N SER A 42 1.44 -14.77 0.93
CA SER A 42 2.32 -15.02 -0.22
C SER A 42 3.31 -13.88 -0.42
N VAL A 43 2.87 -12.61 -0.32
CA VAL A 43 3.76 -11.45 -0.42
C VAL A 43 4.76 -11.38 0.75
N ARG A 44 4.35 -11.75 1.96
CA ARG A 44 5.25 -11.84 3.13
C ARG A 44 6.34 -12.88 2.92
N ASP A 45 5.96 -14.06 2.43
CA ASP A 45 6.83 -15.24 2.40
C ASP A 45 7.67 -15.35 1.13
N ASN A 46 7.32 -14.63 0.05
CA ASN A 46 7.95 -14.77 -1.26
C ASN A 46 8.47 -13.44 -1.80
N ARG A 47 9.67 -13.46 -2.38
CA ARG A 47 10.25 -12.31 -3.11
C ARG A 47 9.39 -11.88 -4.31
N LYS A 48 8.71 -12.83 -4.95
CA LYS A 48 7.84 -12.57 -6.11
C LYS A 48 6.52 -13.27 -5.88
N THR A 49 5.44 -12.52 -6.01
CA THR A 49 4.07 -13.03 -5.91
C THR A 49 3.31 -12.65 -7.17
N ALA A 50 2.68 -13.63 -7.80
CA ALA A 50 1.81 -13.42 -8.95
C ALA A 50 0.39 -13.82 -8.58
N VAL A 51 -0.55 -12.87 -8.67
CA VAL A 51 -1.96 -13.11 -8.39
C VAL A 51 -2.72 -12.99 -9.69
N LYS A 52 -3.48 -14.03 -10.05
CA LYS A 52 -4.31 -14.00 -11.25
C LYS A 52 -5.35 -12.88 -11.14
N ALA A 53 -5.49 -12.10 -12.20
CA ALA A 53 -6.52 -11.07 -12.26
C ALA A 53 -7.93 -11.71 -12.19
N GLY A 54 -8.83 -11.05 -11.47
CA GLY A 54 -10.27 -11.32 -11.48
C GLY A 54 -11.05 -10.02 -11.59
N HIS A 55 -12.37 -10.04 -11.68
CA HIS A 55 -13.19 -8.82 -11.62
C HIS A 55 -13.90 -8.77 -10.26
N SER A 56 -14.02 -7.56 -9.68
CA SER A 56 -14.77 -7.32 -8.44
C SER A 56 -14.34 -8.09 -7.18
N VAL A 57 -13.06 -8.50 -7.10
CA VAL A 57 -12.50 -9.29 -5.97
C VAL A 57 -11.53 -8.50 -5.08
N SER A 58 -11.80 -7.21 -4.86
CA SER A 58 -11.04 -6.35 -3.93
C SER A 58 -9.51 -6.29 -4.15
N LYS A 59 -9.02 -6.51 -5.39
CA LYS A 59 -7.57 -6.51 -5.69
C LYS A 59 -6.92 -5.16 -5.37
N SER A 60 -7.43 -4.08 -5.96
CA SER A 60 -6.88 -2.73 -5.74
C SER A 60 -6.96 -2.32 -4.27
N TYR A 61 -8.09 -2.65 -3.62
CA TYR A 61 -8.31 -2.45 -2.19
C TYR A 61 -7.22 -3.13 -1.34
N SER A 62 -6.92 -4.40 -1.64
CA SER A 62 -5.90 -5.18 -0.93
C SER A 62 -4.49 -4.67 -1.26
N SER A 63 -4.21 -4.36 -2.53
CA SER A 63 -2.93 -3.84 -3.00
C SER A 63 -2.58 -2.50 -2.37
N GLY A 64 -3.53 -1.56 -2.25
CA GLY A 64 -3.27 -0.26 -1.62
C GLY A 64 -2.89 -0.40 -0.14
N ARG A 65 -3.57 -1.28 0.58
CA ARG A 65 -3.27 -1.57 2.00
C ARG A 65 -1.97 -2.34 2.17
N LEU A 66 -1.64 -3.20 1.21
CA LEU A 66 -0.35 -3.90 1.16
C LEU A 66 0.81 -2.92 0.93
N VAL A 67 0.63 -1.89 0.09
CA VAL A 67 1.61 -0.79 -0.08
C VAL A 67 1.87 -0.11 1.26
N LEU A 68 0.82 0.24 2.00
CA LEU A 68 0.95 0.84 3.33
C LEU A 68 1.66 -0.10 4.31
N TRP A 69 1.25 -1.37 4.38
CA TRP A 69 1.91 -2.36 5.23
C TRP A 69 3.40 -2.44 4.96
N PHE A 70 3.81 -2.57 3.69
CA PHE A 70 5.23 -2.67 3.35
C PHE A 70 5.98 -1.38 3.69
N LEU A 71 5.39 -0.23 3.36
CA LEU A 71 6.01 1.07 3.64
C LEU A 71 6.25 1.25 5.15
N TYR A 72 5.26 0.99 6.00
CA TYR A 72 5.38 1.24 7.44
C TYR A 72 6.10 0.13 8.22
N CYS A 73 6.04 -1.13 7.75
CA CYS A 73 6.65 -2.26 8.45
C CYS A 73 8.13 -2.52 8.09
N PHE A 74 8.64 -1.85 7.04
CA PHE A 74 10.00 -2.01 6.58
C PHE A 74 10.68 -0.64 6.48
N TYR A 75 11.52 -0.31 7.46
CA TYR A 75 12.30 0.93 7.44
C TYR A 75 13.79 0.68 7.15
N PRO A 76 14.42 1.55 6.34
CA PRO A 76 13.80 2.41 5.33
C PRO A 76 13.33 1.58 4.13
N SER A 77 12.22 1.95 3.49
CA SER A 77 11.75 1.26 2.27
C SER A 77 11.23 2.21 1.20
N THR A 78 11.36 1.79 -0.05
CA THR A 78 10.76 2.46 -1.20
C THR A 78 9.76 1.51 -1.85
N VAL A 79 8.50 1.94 -1.96
CA VAL A 79 7.44 1.15 -2.58
C VAL A 79 7.03 1.78 -3.90
N ILE A 80 7.25 1.06 -4.99
CA ILE A 80 6.95 1.55 -6.33
C ILE A 80 5.74 0.80 -6.88
N THR A 81 4.77 1.57 -7.38
CA THR A 81 3.57 1.04 -8.01
C THR A 81 3.51 1.49 -9.46
N SER A 82 3.03 0.62 -10.34
CA SER A 82 2.84 0.96 -11.75
C SER A 82 1.56 0.37 -12.31
N ALA A 83 1.02 1.03 -13.33
CA ALA A 83 -0.12 0.57 -14.09
C ALA A 83 -0.02 1.03 -15.55
N PRO A 84 -0.83 0.47 -16.47
CA PRO A 84 -0.81 0.84 -17.89
C PRO A 84 -1.13 2.31 -18.17
N SER A 85 -1.84 3.01 -17.29
CA SER A 85 -2.31 4.38 -17.49
C SER A 85 -2.22 5.20 -16.19
N ASN A 86 -1.91 6.49 -16.28
CA ASN A 86 -1.88 7.41 -15.13
C ASN A 86 -3.21 7.44 -14.39
N THR A 87 -4.33 7.46 -15.13
CA THR A 87 -5.67 7.38 -14.52
C THR A 87 -5.84 6.09 -13.71
N GLN A 88 -5.31 4.95 -14.17
CA GLN A 88 -5.38 3.71 -13.40
C GLN A 88 -4.52 3.74 -12.14
N VAL A 89 -3.36 4.39 -12.19
CA VAL A 89 -2.51 4.58 -11.01
C VAL A 89 -3.23 5.48 -10.01
N GLU A 90 -3.62 6.66 -10.43
CA GLU A 90 -4.15 7.73 -9.56
C GLU A 90 -5.56 7.42 -9.03
N GLU A 91 -6.46 7.01 -9.92
CA GLU A 91 -7.90 6.89 -9.61
C GLU A 91 -8.31 5.51 -9.08
N ILE A 92 -7.48 4.48 -9.30
CA ILE A 92 -7.78 3.13 -8.82
C ILE A 92 -6.90 2.78 -7.64
N LEU A 93 -5.59 2.64 -7.83
CA LEU A 93 -4.73 2.14 -6.76
C LEU A 93 -4.47 3.22 -5.70
N TRP A 94 -4.09 4.42 -6.13
CA TRP A 94 -3.77 5.48 -5.20
C TRP A 94 -4.98 6.05 -4.49
N ARG A 95 -6.17 6.03 -5.11
CA ARG A 95 -7.42 6.32 -4.41
C ARG A 95 -7.63 5.39 -3.21
N GLU A 96 -7.37 4.09 -3.36
CA GLU A 96 -7.46 3.11 -2.25
C GLU A 96 -6.39 3.35 -1.18
N ILE A 97 -5.17 3.73 -1.57
CA ILE A 97 -4.10 4.08 -0.63
C ILE A 97 -4.51 5.31 0.19
N ARG A 98 -5.03 6.36 -0.46
CA ARG A 98 -5.48 7.58 0.21
C ARG A 98 -6.66 7.30 1.14
N ASP A 99 -7.61 6.50 0.70
CA ASP A 99 -8.76 6.09 1.52
C ASP A 99 -8.32 5.33 2.78
N ALA A 100 -7.47 4.32 2.61
CA ALA A 100 -6.95 3.51 3.71
C ALA A 100 -6.06 4.32 4.68
N HIS A 101 -5.28 5.27 4.17
CA HIS A 101 -4.44 6.15 5.00
C HIS A 101 -5.29 7.12 5.81
N SER A 102 -6.28 7.75 5.18
CA SER A 102 -7.19 8.69 5.86
C SER A 102 -8.07 8.03 6.91
N LYS A 103 -8.44 6.76 6.72
CA LYS A 103 -9.30 6.00 7.63
C LYS A 103 -8.51 5.11 8.60
N ALA A 104 -7.19 5.19 8.61
CA ALA A 104 -6.36 4.38 9.49
C ALA A 104 -6.74 4.60 10.96
N LYS A 105 -6.71 3.52 11.74
CA LYS A 105 -7.01 3.53 13.19
C LYS A 105 -5.89 4.19 14.00
N ILE A 106 -4.72 4.36 13.38
CA ILE A 106 -3.54 4.97 13.96
C ILE A 106 -3.04 6.11 13.07
N PRO A 107 -2.37 7.13 13.65
CA PRO A 107 -1.74 8.17 12.85
C PRO A 107 -0.51 7.62 12.12
N LEU A 108 -0.68 7.27 10.84
CA LEU A 108 0.39 6.76 9.98
C LEU A 108 1.43 7.85 9.64
N GLY A 109 1.03 9.12 9.62
CA GLY A 109 1.92 10.24 9.26
C GLY A 109 2.38 10.20 7.80
N GLY A 110 3.37 11.04 7.47
CA GLY A 110 3.87 11.23 6.11
C GLY A 110 3.04 12.23 5.29
N ASN A 111 3.63 12.71 4.20
CA ASN A 111 3.03 13.65 3.27
C ASN A 111 2.40 12.86 2.11
N LEU A 112 1.08 12.82 2.09
CA LEU A 112 0.30 12.12 1.09
C LEU A 112 -0.17 13.08 0.00
N THR A 113 0.13 12.76 -1.25
CA THR A 113 -0.37 13.44 -2.45
C THR A 113 -1.20 12.47 -3.29
N HIS A 114 -1.56 12.87 -4.51
CA HIS A 114 -2.33 12.05 -5.44
C HIS A 114 -1.63 10.75 -5.81
N THR A 115 -0.30 10.76 -5.97
CA THR A 115 0.48 9.60 -6.46
C THR A 115 1.77 9.35 -5.67
N LYS A 116 1.98 10.05 -4.55
CA LYS A 116 3.15 9.89 -3.68
C LYS A 116 2.76 9.90 -2.20
N LEU A 117 3.43 9.08 -1.40
CA LEU A 117 3.36 9.11 0.06
C LEU A 117 4.79 9.14 0.59
N GLU A 118 5.19 10.23 1.25
CA GLU A 118 6.58 10.47 1.66
C GLU A 118 6.71 10.57 3.18
N LEU A 119 7.55 9.70 3.76
CA LEU A 119 7.88 9.70 5.19
C LEU A 119 9.27 10.29 5.44
N ALA A 120 10.22 10.04 4.53
CA ALA A 120 11.54 10.63 4.47
C ALA A 120 12.12 10.48 3.04
N GLU A 121 13.28 11.08 2.77
CA GLU A 121 13.91 11.10 1.44
C GLU A 121 14.07 9.70 0.81
N LYS A 122 14.44 8.69 1.59
CA LYS A 122 14.57 7.28 1.15
C LYS A 122 13.44 6.39 1.68
N TRP A 123 12.36 6.98 2.16
CA TRP A 123 11.23 6.28 2.75
C TRP A 123 9.92 6.82 2.17
N PHE A 124 9.51 6.26 1.04
CA PHE A 124 8.34 6.75 0.30
C PHE A 124 7.70 5.66 -0.56
N ALA A 125 6.42 5.87 -0.88
CA ALA A 125 5.73 5.17 -1.95
C ALA A 125 5.46 6.12 -3.12
N TYR A 126 5.57 5.63 -4.35
CA TYR A 126 5.32 6.41 -5.56
C TYR A 126 4.64 5.58 -6.65
N GLY A 127 3.68 6.19 -7.35
CA GLY A 127 2.99 5.62 -8.48
C GLY A 127 3.36 6.32 -9.78
N PHE A 128 3.72 5.55 -10.79
CA PHE A 128 3.90 6.07 -12.15
C PHE A 128 3.28 5.14 -13.17
N SER A 129 2.84 5.69 -14.30
CA SER A 129 2.40 4.85 -15.42
C SER A 129 3.47 4.74 -16.49
N THR A 130 3.38 3.67 -17.28
CA THR A 130 4.32 3.40 -18.37
C THR A 130 3.92 4.07 -19.68
N ARG A 131 2.75 4.71 -19.74
CA ARG A 131 2.29 5.48 -20.90
C ARG A 131 2.15 6.94 -20.52
N PRO A 132 2.82 7.87 -21.23
CA PRO A 132 2.63 9.28 -20.98
C PRO A 132 1.16 9.65 -21.22
N ASP A 133 0.61 10.44 -20.33
CA ASP A 133 -0.59 11.25 -20.52
C ASP A 133 -0.42 12.06 -21.81
N THR A 134 -1.22 11.75 -22.82
CA THR A 134 -1.16 12.37 -24.16
C THR A 134 -1.55 13.85 -24.15
N VAL A 135 -1.74 14.49 -23.00
CA VAL A 135 -2.15 15.90 -22.89
C VAL A 135 -1.00 16.84 -22.54
N THR A 136 0.19 16.33 -22.17
CA THR A 136 1.33 17.20 -21.81
C THR A 136 2.43 17.20 -22.89
N GLN A 137 2.01 17.35 -24.14
CA GLN A 137 2.85 17.90 -25.21
C GLN A 137 2.15 19.13 -25.80
N GLN A 138 2.23 20.25 -25.10
CA GLN A 138 2.04 21.60 -25.63
C GLN A 138 2.42 22.60 -24.55
N VAL A 139 3.71 22.96 -24.46
CA VAL A 139 4.29 24.25 -24.91
C VAL A 139 5.81 24.20 -24.81
#